data_AF-A0A7W6BLW8-F1
#
_entry.id   AF-A0A7W6BLW8-F1
#
_cell.length_a   1.000
_cell.length_b   1.000
_cell.length_c   1.000
_cell.angle_alpha   90.00
_cell.angle_beta   90.00
_cell.angle_gamma   90.00
#
_symmetry.space_group_name_H-M   'P 1'
#
loop_
_entity.id
_entity.type
_entity.pdbx_description
1 polymer ?
#
loop_
_entity_poly.entity_id
_entity_poly.type
_entity_poly.pdbx_seq_one_letter_code
_entity_poly.pdbx_strand_id
1 'polypeptide(L)'
;MESTALLIGFVAMSVGSLAIYATGSKSNAIRHHTQIHALVPFIAATAYLAMYLGNFVWDRGDGALVYLPRYVDWIFTTPLLLAGLVALALHEHPRQGGYLTAIIGLDALMILAGLLSAISLDGTTRLIWFLWSCAAFAGVYYLLWGPLRERSANYGGDLDKVYRQNALQLSVVWLAYPVVFALGPEGFGTISSAASIWAILVLDVAAKVGYGLLVGERLKTAEPELERREARRLA
;
A
#
# COMPACT_ATOMS: atom_id res chain seq x y z
N MET A 1 -15.39 7.66 19.43
CA MET A 1 -15.60 6.79 18.24
C MET A 1 -14.36 6.77 17.36
N GLU A 2 -13.75 7.93 17.06
CA GLU A 2 -12.50 8.04 16.29
C GLU A 2 -11.32 7.35 16.99
N SER A 3 -11.10 7.66 18.27
CA SER A 3 -10.07 7.03 19.10
C SER A 3 -10.21 5.51 19.17
N THR A 4 -11.44 4.99 19.21
CA THR A 4 -11.72 3.55 19.17
C THR A 4 -11.25 2.92 17.87
N ALA A 5 -11.54 3.53 16.72
CA ALA A 5 -11.09 3.04 15.42
C ALA A 5 -9.55 3.04 15.35
N LEU A 6 -8.89 4.09 15.84
CA LEU A 6 -7.43 4.17 15.82
C LEU A 6 -6.78 3.08 16.69
N LEU A 7 -7.32 2.83 17.89
CA LEU A 7 -6.84 1.76 18.76
C LEU A 7 -7.06 0.37 18.15
N ILE A 8 -8.23 0.14 17.54
CA ILE A 8 -8.51 -1.11 16.81
C ILE A 8 -7.53 -1.26 15.65
N GLY A 9 -7.23 -0.19 14.92
CA GLY A 9 -6.24 -0.19 13.86
C GLY A 9 -4.86 -0.60 14.34
N PHE A 10 -4.40 -0.03 15.47
CA PHE A 10 -3.14 -0.44 16.09
C PHE A 10 -3.12 -1.95 16.38
N VAL A 11 -4.14 -2.46 17.10
CA VAL A 11 -4.21 -3.87 17.48
C VAL A 11 -4.30 -4.79 16.26
N ALA A 12 -5.21 -4.50 15.32
CA ALA A 12 -5.42 -5.32 14.14
C ALA A 12 -4.16 -5.40 13.26
N MET A 13 -3.44 -4.29 13.11
CA MET A 13 -2.19 -4.23 12.36
C MET A 13 -1.05 -4.97 13.08
N SER A 14 -0.92 -4.82 14.40
CA SER A 14 0.09 -5.56 15.18
C SER A 14 -0.14 -7.07 15.12
N VAL A 15 -1.37 -7.52 15.35
CA VAL A 15 -1.74 -8.94 15.27
C VAL A 15 -1.56 -9.47 13.84
N GLY A 16 -2.01 -8.71 12.84
CA GLY A 16 -1.85 -9.08 11.43
C GLY A 16 -0.38 -9.23 11.01
N SER A 17 0.48 -8.30 11.44
CA SER A 17 1.94 -8.38 11.25
C SER A 17 2.52 -9.67 11.83
N LEU A 18 2.18 -9.97 13.09
CA LEU A 18 2.66 -11.18 13.76
C LEU A 18 2.13 -12.45 13.08
N ALA A 19 0.87 -12.46 12.67
CA ALA A 19 0.27 -13.58 11.96
C ALA A 19 0.98 -13.86 10.63
N ILE A 20 1.17 -12.84 9.79
CA ILE A 20 1.88 -12.96 8.50
C ILE A 20 3.30 -13.49 8.72
N TYR A 21 4.01 -12.94 9.71
CA TYR A 21 5.34 -13.42 10.03
C TYR A 21 5.34 -14.87 10.55
N ALA A 22 4.40 -15.25 11.41
CA ALA A 22 4.37 -16.58 12.00
C ALA A 22 3.96 -17.67 10.99
N THR A 23 3.03 -17.37 10.06
CA THR A 23 2.47 -18.37 9.14
C THR A 23 3.08 -18.35 7.75
N GLY A 24 3.79 -17.29 7.35
CA GLY A 24 4.40 -17.17 6.03
C GLY A 24 5.63 -18.07 5.84
N SER A 25 5.88 -18.50 4.60
CA SER A 25 7.03 -19.35 4.26
C SER A 25 8.36 -18.69 4.62
N LYS A 26 9.30 -19.52 5.06
CA LYS A 26 10.68 -19.13 5.46
C LYS A 26 11.75 -19.70 4.52
N SER A 27 11.34 -20.31 3.39
CA SER A 27 12.26 -20.70 2.33
C SER A 27 13.03 -19.50 1.81
N ASN A 28 14.27 -19.69 1.35
CA ASN A 28 15.10 -18.59 0.86
C ASN A 28 14.43 -17.83 -0.30
N ALA A 29 13.71 -18.57 -1.15
CA ALA A 29 12.97 -18.05 -2.30
C ALA A 29 11.82 -17.09 -1.94
N ILE A 30 11.18 -17.24 -0.77
CA ILE A 30 9.96 -16.48 -0.40
C ILE A 30 10.15 -15.63 0.87
N ARG A 31 11.17 -15.90 1.68
CA ARG A 31 11.36 -15.27 2.98
C ARG A 31 11.32 -13.74 2.94
N HIS A 32 11.85 -13.11 1.89
CA HIS A 32 11.80 -11.65 1.73
C HIS A 32 10.38 -11.13 1.55
N HIS A 33 9.53 -11.81 0.77
CA HIS A 33 8.10 -11.46 0.65
C HIS A 33 7.40 -11.57 2.01
N THR A 34 7.64 -12.66 2.76
CA THR A 34 7.09 -12.81 4.11
C THR A 34 7.52 -11.69 5.04
N GLN A 35 8.80 -11.29 4.99
CA GLN A 35 9.34 -10.20 5.82
C GLN A 35 8.76 -8.84 5.43
N ILE A 36 8.69 -8.52 4.13
CA ILE A 36 8.10 -7.27 3.63
C ILE A 36 6.63 -7.18 4.02
N HIS A 37 5.85 -8.24 3.80
CA HIS A 37 4.42 -8.23 4.11
C HIS A 37 4.11 -8.29 5.61
N ALA A 38 5.04 -8.71 6.46
CA ALA A 38 4.94 -8.52 7.90
C ALA A 38 5.33 -7.09 8.33
N LEU A 39 6.35 -6.51 7.72
CA LEU A 39 6.82 -5.16 8.04
C LEU A 39 5.76 -4.08 7.72
N VAL A 40 5.05 -4.22 6.59
CA VAL A 40 4.02 -3.26 6.17
C VAL A 40 2.95 -2.99 7.25
N PRO A 41 2.22 -3.99 7.77
CA PRO A 41 1.27 -3.77 8.85
C PRO A 41 1.95 -3.34 10.16
N PHE A 42 3.22 -3.70 10.42
CA PHE A 42 3.92 -3.19 11.61
C PHE A 42 4.16 -1.66 11.54
N ILE A 43 4.54 -1.14 10.37
CA ILE A 43 4.65 0.31 10.13
C ILE A 43 3.28 0.97 10.31
N ALA A 44 2.23 0.40 9.73
CA ALA A 44 0.86 0.91 9.88
C ALA A 44 0.42 0.91 11.36
N ALA A 45 0.70 -0.15 12.11
CA ALA A 45 0.42 -0.21 13.55
C ALA A 45 1.07 0.97 14.29
N THR A 46 2.33 1.27 13.99
CA THR A 46 3.06 2.40 14.58
C THR A 46 2.38 3.73 14.27
N ALA A 47 1.92 3.93 13.03
CA ALA A 47 1.17 5.13 12.66
C ALA A 47 -0.21 5.21 13.34
N TYR A 48 -0.95 4.10 13.43
CA TYR A 48 -2.21 4.04 14.16
C TYR A 48 -2.04 4.38 15.65
N LEU A 49 -0.96 3.90 16.28
CA LEU A 49 -0.62 4.24 17.66
C LEU A 49 -0.27 5.73 17.79
N ALA A 50 0.53 6.28 16.88
CA ALA A 50 0.87 7.71 16.90
C ALA A 50 -0.37 8.60 16.75
N MET A 51 -1.29 8.25 15.83
CA MET A 51 -2.57 8.95 15.68
C MET A 51 -3.44 8.83 16.92
N TYR A 52 -3.51 7.63 17.53
CA TYR A 52 -4.28 7.40 18.75
C TYR A 52 -3.77 8.23 19.94
N LEU A 53 -2.45 8.38 20.06
CA LEU A 53 -1.80 9.20 21.09
C LEU A 53 -1.80 10.70 20.77
N GLY A 54 -2.32 11.10 19.60
CA GLY A 54 -2.39 12.50 19.17
C GLY A 54 -1.07 13.09 18.65
N ASN A 55 -0.06 12.26 18.37
CA ASN A 55 1.20 12.73 17.82
C ASN A 55 1.02 13.21 16.37
N PHE A 56 1.35 14.47 16.10
CA PHE A 56 1.21 15.09 14.77
C PHE A 56 -0.21 14.98 14.20
N VAL A 57 -1.20 15.13 15.08
CA VAL A 57 -2.61 15.31 14.71
C VAL A 57 -3.00 16.74 15.07
N TRP A 58 -3.49 17.51 14.11
CA TRP A 58 -3.89 18.90 14.34
C TRP A 58 -5.12 19.29 13.52
N ASP A 59 -5.83 20.31 13.99
CA ASP A 59 -6.89 20.97 13.22
C ASP A 59 -6.26 21.83 12.12
N ARG A 60 -6.67 21.59 10.87
CA ARG A 60 -6.21 22.34 9.70
C ARG A 60 -6.51 23.84 9.79
N GLY A 61 -7.50 24.23 10.58
CA GLY A 61 -7.99 25.60 10.76
C GLY A 61 -9.46 25.78 10.37
N ASP A 62 -10.12 24.71 9.91
CA ASP A 62 -11.53 24.68 9.51
C ASP A 62 -12.32 23.55 10.22
N GLY A 63 -11.76 22.96 11.27
CA GLY A 63 -12.36 21.85 12.01
C GLY A 63 -12.02 20.46 11.45
N ALA A 64 -11.37 20.39 10.28
CA ALA A 64 -10.88 19.12 9.74
C ALA A 64 -9.55 18.73 10.40
N LEU A 65 -9.46 17.52 10.93
CA LEU A 65 -8.23 17.00 11.51
C LEU A 65 -7.31 16.44 10.43
N VAL A 66 -6.04 16.83 10.47
CA VAL A 66 -4.97 16.25 9.65
C VAL A 66 -4.22 15.21 10.47
N TYR A 67 -4.11 14.01 9.92
CA TYR A 67 -3.38 12.89 10.51
C TYR A 67 -2.06 12.64 9.77
N LEU A 68 -1.02 13.43 10.04
CA LEU A 68 0.28 13.27 9.36
C LEU A 68 0.88 11.86 9.47
N PRO A 69 0.80 11.13 10.61
CA PRO A 69 1.34 9.77 10.68
C PRO A 69 0.75 8.82 9.63
N ARG A 70 -0.46 9.07 9.11
CA ARG A 70 -1.07 8.30 8.02
C ARG A 70 -0.28 8.43 6.71
N TYR A 71 0.12 9.64 6.36
CA TYR A 71 0.91 9.89 5.16
C TYR A 71 2.35 9.38 5.32
N VAL A 72 2.88 9.42 6.54
CA VAL A 72 4.17 8.80 6.87
C VAL A 72 4.08 7.27 6.82
N ASP A 73 2.99 6.63 7.24
CA ASP A 73 2.78 5.20 6.96
C ASP A 73 2.81 4.94 5.45
N TRP A 74 1.96 5.64 4.70
CA TRP A 74 1.79 5.37 3.27
C TRP A 74 3.07 5.59 2.48
N ILE A 75 3.87 6.63 2.75
CA ILE A 75 5.14 6.87 2.04
C ILE A 75 6.15 5.72 2.20
N PHE A 76 6.01 4.87 3.23
CA PHE A 76 6.82 3.67 3.38
C PHE A 76 6.10 2.40 2.91
N THR A 77 4.82 2.25 3.25
CA THR A 77 4.11 0.99 3.00
C THR A 77 3.67 0.80 1.56
N THR A 78 3.26 1.86 0.85
CA THR A 78 2.88 1.73 -0.56
C THR A 78 4.08 1.41 -1.47
N PRO A 79 5.29 1.99 -1.28
CA PRO A 79 6.47 1.53 -2.01
C PRO A 79 6.86 0.09 -1.72
N LEU A 80 6.73 -0.37 -0.46
CA LEU A 80 7.03 -1.76 -0.09
C LEU A 80 6.07 -2.75 -0.76
N LEU A 81 4.77 -2.42 -0.82
CA LEU A 81 3.77 -3.21 -1.53
C LEU A 81 4.04 -3.26 -3.04
N LEU A 82 4.38 -2.12 -3.64
CA LEU A 82 4.73 -2.03 -5.06
C LEU A 82 6.03 -2.75 -5.39
N ALA A 83 7.04 -2.69 -4.52
CA ALA A 83 8.29 -3.42 -4.69
C ALA A 83 8.05 -4.93 -4.78
N GLY A 84 7.16 -5.48 -3.94
CA GLY A 84 6.73 -6.88 -4.03
C GLY A 84 6.05 -7.22 -5.36
N LEU A 85 5.15 -6.37 -5.86
CA LEU A 85 4.51 -6.55 -7.17
C LEU A 85 5.50 -6.47 -8.32
N VAL A 86 6.43 -5.52 -8.30
CA VAL A 86 7.47 -5.39 -9.32
C VAL A 86 8.39 -6.60 -9.31
N ALA A 87 8.79 -7.07 -8.12
CA ALA A 87 9.60 -8.28 -7.98
C ALA A 87 8.91 -9.50 -8.60
N LEU A 88 7.60 -9.67 -8.36
CA LEU A 88 6.80 -10.70 -9.00
C LEU A 88 6.72 -10.54 -10.52
N ALA A 89 6.37 -9.35 -11.02
CA ALA A 89 6.24 -9.06 -12.46
C ALA A 89 7.53 -9.32 -13.24
N LEU A 90 8.67 -9.07 -12.58
CA LEU A 90 9.99 -9.23 -13.16
C LEU A 90 10.59 -10.62 -12.88
N HIS A 91 9.84 -11.51 -12.25
CA HIS A 91 10.31 -12.85 -11.85
C HIS A 91 11.64 -12.77 -11.09
N GLU A 92 11.69 -11.81 -10.17
CA GLU A 92 12.84 -11.43 -9.32
C GLU A 92 14.05 -10.92 -10.11
N HIS A 93 13.95 -10.61 -11.41
CA HIS A 93 15.11 -10.39 -12.27
C HIS A 93 15.76 -9.01 -12.02
N PRO A 94 17.02 -8.94 -11.55
CA PRO A 94 17.61 -7.71 -11.00
C PRO A 94 17.92 -6.62 -12.06
N ARG A 95 17.93 -6.98 -13.35
CA ARG A 95 18.36 -6.06 -14.44
C ARG A 95 17.30 -5.04 -14.88
N GLN A 96 16.16 -4.91 -14.21
CA GLN A 96 15.04 -4.05 -14.64
C GLN A 96 14.64 -2.99 -13.58
N GLY A 97 15.63 -2.39 -12.90
CA GLY A 97 15.43 -1.40 -11.84
C GLY A 97 14.70 -0.11 -12.24
N GLY A 98 14.66 0.24 -13.54
CA GLY A 98 13.99 1.45 -14.01
C GLY A 98 12.50 1.49 -13.70
N TYR A 99 11.78 0.37 -13.81
CA TYR A 99 10.36 0.29 -13.47
C TYR A 99 10.12 0.47 -11.97
N LEU A 100 10.99 -0.10 -11.13
CA LEU A 100 10.91 0.03 -9.68
C LEU A 100 11.10 1.49 -9.26
N THR A 101 12.12 2.17 -9.78
CA THR A 101 12.36 3.58 -9.48
C THR A 101 11.21 4.47 -9.95
N ALA A 102 10.70 4.24 -11.17
CA ALA A 102 9.59 5.02 -11.72
C ALA A 102 8.31 4.87 -10.91
N ILE A 103 7.93 3.63 -10.55
CA ILE A 103 6.69 3.37 -9.82
C ILE A 103 6.77 3.87 -8.38
N ILE A 104 7.90 3.71 -7.69
CA ILE A 104 8.11 4.25 -6.35
C ILE A 104 8.14 5.78 -6.37
N GLY A 105 8.75 6.40 -7.39
CA GLY A 105 8.76 7.86 -7.53
C GLY A 105 7.36 8.45 -7.72
N LEU A 106 6.54 7.83 -8.58
CA LEU A 106 5.14 8.22 -8.77
C LEU A 106 4.29 7.98 -7.53
N ASP A 107 4.50 6.88 -6.83
CA ASP A 107 3.82 6.56 -5.58
C ASP A 107 4.16 7.56 -4.46
N ALA A 108 5.44 7.90 -4.31
CA ALA A 108 5.86 8.93 -3.35
C ALA A 108 5.26 10.30 -3.68
N LEU A 109 5.27 10.68 -4.97
CA LEU A 109 4.64 11.92 -5.43
C LEU A 109 3.13 11.93 -5.14
N MET A 110 2.44 10.81 -5.36
CA MET A 110 1.02 10.64 -5.05
C MET A 110 0.75 10.92 -3.57
N ILE A 111 1.50 10.29 -2.66
CA ILE A 111 1.31 10.45 -1.21
C ILE A 111 1.61 11.88 -0.76
N LEU A 112 2.72 12.48 -1.24
CA LEU A 112 3.10 13.84 -0.88
C LEU A 112 2.11 14.89 -1.42
N ALA A 113 1.64 14.74 -2.67
CA ALA A 113 0.60 15.60 -3.22
C ALA A 113 -0.72 15.46 -2.45
N GLY A 114 -1.08 14.23 -2.03
CA GLY A 114 -2.22 13.98 -1.16
C GLY A 114 -2.12 14.70 0.19
N LEU A 115 -0.93 14.69 0.81
CA LEU A 115 -0.67 15.44 2.04
C LEU A 115 -0.79 16.95 1.82
N LEU A 116 -0.22 17.49 0.73
CA LEU A 116 -0.34 18.90 0.39
C LEU A 116 -1.80 19.32 0.18
N SER A 117 -2.62 18.47 -0.44
CA SER A 117 -4.06 18.65 -0.52
C SER A 117 -4.69 18.68 0.88
N ALA A 118 -4.37 17.70 1.72
CA ALA A 118 -4.98 17.56 3.05
C ALA A 118 -4.73 18.79 3.94
N ILE A 119 -3.53 19.37 3.90
CA ILE A 119 -3.15 20.55 4.71
C ILE A 119 -3.61 21.89 4.11
N SER A 120 -4.11 21.91 2.87
CA SER A 120 -4.52 23.13 2.19
C SER A 120 -5.85 23.66 2.72
N LEU A 121 -5.85 24.89 3.24
CA LEU A 121 -7.06 25.62 3.65
C LEU A 121 -7.86 26.15 2.46
N ASP A 122 -7.16 26.67 1.44
CA ASP A 122 -7.80 27.16 0.22
C ASP A 122 -8.33 26.00 -0.63
N GLY A 123 -9.62 26.06 -0.96
CA GLY A 123 -10.30 24.98 -1.68
C GLY A 123 -9.76 24.75 -3.10
N THR A 124 -9.27 25.80 -3.76
CA THR A 124 -8.69 25.69 -5.11
C THR A 124 -7.35 24.97 -5.05
N THR A 125 -6.47 25.40 -4.15
CA THR A 125 -5.15 24.80 -3.92
C THR A 125 -5.30 23.33 -3.52
N ARG A 126 -6.27 23.04 -2.65
CA ARG A 126 -6.64 21.68 -2.25
C ARG A 126 -7.01 20.81 -3.44
N LEU A 127 -7.93 21.30 -4.30
CA LEU A 127 -8.36 20.56 -5.48
C LEU A 127 -7.19 20.32 -6.47
N ILE A 128 -6.32 21.31 -6.67
CA ILE A 128 -5.14 21.17 -7.55
C ILE A 128 -4.24 20.04 -7.07
N TRP A 129 -3.89 20.03 -5.77
CA TRP A 129 -3.04 18.98 -5.21
C TRP A 129 -3.71 17.60 -5.21
N PHE A 130 -5.02 17.54 -4.94
CA PHE A 130 -5.78 16.29 -5.05
C PHE A 130 -5.73 15.72 -6.47
N LEU A 131 -6.02 16.54 -7.48
CA LEU A 131 -5.97 16.12 -8.88
C LEU A 131 -4.55 15.70 -9.31
N TRP A 132 -3.52 16.39 -8.81
CA TRP A 132 -2.12 16.02 -9.06
C TRP A 132 -1.75 14.67 -8.42
N SER A 133 -2.23 14.42 -7.21
CA SER A 133 -2.12 13.11 -6.55
C SER A 133 -2.80 12.01 -7.37
N CYS A 134 -4.02 12.25 -7.86
CA CYS A 134 -4.74 11.32 -8.74
C CYS A 134 -4.02 11.08 -10.07
N ALA A 135 -3.38 12.10 -10.65
CA ALA A 135 -2.60 11.93 -11.87
C ALA A 135 -1.36 11.04 -11.65
N ALA A 136 -0.65 11.24 -10.54
CA ALA A 136 0.47 10.38 -10.14
C ALA A 136 -0.01 8.93 -9.89
N PHE A 137 -1.15 8.77 -9.23
CA PHE A 137 -1.80 7.46 -9.02
C PHE A 137 -2.17 6.76 -10.33
N ALA A 138 -2.71 7.50 -11.31
CA ALA A 138 -2.97 6.97 -12.65
C ALA A 138 -1.68 6.51 -13.34
N GLY A 139 -0.56 7.19 -13.11
CA GLY A 139 0.77 6.76 -13.55
C GLY A 139 1.20 5.42 -12.93
N VAL A 140 0.98 5.22 -11.63
CA VAL A 140 1.21 3.93 -10.95
C VAL A 140 0.38 2.83 -11.61
N TYR A 141 -0.91 3.09 -11.89
CA TYR A 141 -1.80 2.14 -12.56
C TYR A 141 -1.36 1.81 -13.97
N TYR A 142 -0.94 2.81 -14.72
CA TYR A 142 -0.38 2.62 -16.06
C TYR A 142 0.81 1.67 -16.01
N LEU A 143 1.75 1.87 -15.08
CA LEU A 143 2.92 1.01 -14.95
C LEU A 143 2.54 -0.43 -14.57
N LEU A 144 1.64 -0.61 -13.61
CA LEU A 144 1.15 -1.93 -13.20
C LEU A 144 0.46 -2.66 -14.36
N TRP A 145 -0.53 -2.04 -14.99
CA TRP A 145 -1.41 -2.74 -15.94
C TRP A 145 -0.95 -2.70 -17.40
N GLY A 146 0.02 -1.84 -17.73
CA GLY A 146 0.71 -1.81 -19.02
C GLY A 146 2.02 -2.59 -18.99
N PRO A 147 3.18 -1.93 -18.88
CA PRO A 147 4.48 -2.57 -19.11
C PRO A 147 4.81 -3.68 -18.11
N LEU A 148 4.48 -3.56 -16.82
CA LEU A 148 4.78 -4.63 -15.85
C LEU A 148 3.95 -5.88 -16.10
N ARG A 149 2.66 -5.73 -16.41
CA ARG A 149 1.81 -6.83 -16.82
C ARG A 149 2.31 -7.52 -18.10
N GLU A 150 2.71 -6.75 -19.11
CA GLU A 150 3.27 -7.31 -20.34
C GLU A 150 4.55 -8.10 -20.08
N ARG A 151 5.44 -7.56 -19.23
CA ARG A 151 6.68 -8.25 -18.81
C ARG A 151 6.39 -9.55 -18.08
N SER A 152 5.48 -9.52 -17.11
CA SER A 152 5.03 -10.69 -16.37
C SER A 152 4.48 -11.77 -17.31
N ALA A 153 3.59 -11.37 -18.23
CA ALA A 153 2.98 -12.29 -19.21
C ALA A 153 4.02 -12.91 -20.16
N ASN A 154 5.06 -12.16 -20.54
CA ASN A 154 6.14 -12.68 -21.38
C ASN A 154 6.97 -13.76 -20.69
N TYR A 155 7.12 -13.70 -19.37
CA TYR A 155 7.76 -14.78 -18.60
C TYR A 155 6.79 -15.96 -18.34
N GLY A 156 5.49 -15.68 -18.18
CA GLY A 156 4.44 -16.69 -18.01
C GLY A 156 4.51 -17.46 -16.70
N GLY A 157 3.88 -18.64 -16.61
CA GLY A 157 4.01 -19.51 -15.44
C GLY A 157 3.23 -19.06 -14.20
N ASP A 158 3.56 -19.66 -13.05
CA ASP A 158 2.82 -19.43 -11.80
C ASP A 158 3.05 -18.03 -11.25
N LEU A 159 4.25 -17.47 -11.46
CA LEU A 159 4.58 -16.11 -11.05
C LEU A 159 3.74 -15.05 -11.78
N ASP A 160 3.41 -15.23 -13.06
CA ASP A 160 2.51 -14.32 -13.77
C ASP A 160 1.10 -14.33 -13.16
N LYS A 161 0.59 -15.52 -12.86
CA LYS A 161 -0.72 -15.68 -12.22
C LYS A 161 -0.74 -14.99 -10.85
N VAL A 162 0.30 -15.21 -10.03
CA VAL A 162 0.43 -14.60 -8.70
C VAL A 162 0.51 -13.07 -8.84
N TYR A 163 1.31 -12.55 -9.77
CA TYR A 163 1.39 -11.12 -10.07
C TYR A 163 0.01 -10.52 -10.38
N ARG A 164 -0.72 -11.09 -11.34
CA ARG A 164 -2.02 -10.56 -11.79
C ARG A 164 -3.07 -10.58 -10.68
N GLN A 165 -3.11 -11.63 -9.87
CA GLN A 165 -4.03 -11.74 -8.73
C GLN A 165 -3.73 -10.66 -7.67
N ASN A 166 -2.45 -10.48 -7.35
CA ASN A 166 -2.01 -9.50 -6.36
C ASN A 166 -2.22 -8.06 -6.85
N ALA A 167 -1.88 -7.77 -8.11
CA ALA A 167 -2.11 -6.47 -8.75
C ALA A 167 -3.60 -6.12 -8.79
N LEU A 168 -4.47 -7.07 -9.14
CA LEU A 168 -5.93 -6.87 -9.15
C LEU A 168 -6.46 -6.52 -7.76
N GLN A 169 -6.07 -7.29 -6.76
CA GLN A 169 -6.54 -7.06 -5.39
C GLN A 169 -6.15 -5.68 -4.88
N LEU A 170 -4.87 -5.30 -4.98
CA LEU A 170 -4.43 -3.98 -4.54
C LEU A 170 -5.09 -2.87 -5.35
N SER A 171 -5.25 -3.04 -6.66
CA SER A 171 -5.90 -2.04 -7.50
C SER A 171 -7.35 -1.77 -7.05
N VAL A 172 -8.13 -2.83 -6.80
CA VAL A 172 -9.52 -2.67 -6.36
C VAL A 172 -9.60 -1.93 -5.02
N VAL A 173 -8.74 -2.28 -4.05
CA VAL A 173 -8.74 -1.63 -2.73
C VAL A 173 -8.24 -0.18 -2.82
N TRP A 174 -7.19 0.07 -3.60
CA TRP A 174 -6.56 1.38 -3.71
C TRP A 174 -7.47 2.43 -4.37
N LEU A 175 -8.33 2.05 -5.32
CA LEU A 175 -9.32 2.97 -5.92
C LEU A 175 -10.30 3.56 -4.88
N ALA A 176 -10.53 2.89 -3.76
CA ALA A 176 -11.43 3.38 -2.73
C ALA A 176 -10.82 4.53 -1.88
N TYR A 177 -9.50 4.60 -1.73
CA TYR A 177 -8.84 5.64 -0.93
C TYR A 177 -9.11 7.07 -1.43
N PRO A 178 -8.92 7.42 -2.72
CA PRO A 178 -9.22 8.76 -3.20
C PRO A 178 -10.72 9.10 -3.09
N VAL A 179 -11.60 8.09 -3.15
CA VAL A 179 -13.04 8.28 -2.93
C VAL A 179 -13.32 8.65 -1.47
N VAL A 180 -12.77 7.90 -0.51
CA VAL A 180 -12.92 8.20 0.92
C VAL A 180 -12.32 9.58 1.23
N PHE A 181 -11.15 9.91 0.69
CA PHE A 181 -10.53 11.22 0.83
C PHE A 181 -11.43 12.34 0.30
N ALA A 182 -11.95 12.20 -0.92
CA ALA A 182 -12.81 13.19 -1.54
C ALA A 182 -14.10 13.40 -0.75
N LEU A 183 -14.70 12.32 -0.23
CA LEU A 183 -15.94 12.41 0.56
C LEU A 183 -15.70 12.92 1.99
N GLY A 184 -14.50 12.69 2.54
CA GLY A 184 -14.12 13.00 3.91
C GLY A 184 -13.93 14.48 4.21
N PRO A 185 -13.62 14.82 5.48
CA PRO A 185 -13.38 16.19 5.93
C PRO A 185 -12.27 16.91 5.16
N GLU A 186 -11.28 16.18 4.67
CA GLU A 186 -10.20 16.73 3.86
C GLU A 186 -10.69 17.20 2.48
N GLY A 187 -11.73 16.57 1.91
CA GLY A 187 -12.30 16.88 0.60
C GLY A 187 -13.56 17.76 0.66
N PHE A 188 -14.71 17.15 0.36
CA PHE A 188 -16.04 17.77 0.30
C PHE A 188 -16.79 17.74 1.64
N GLY A 189 -16.30 17.01 2.64
CA GLY A 189 -16.91 16.97 3.99
C GLY A 189 -18.29 16.30 4.04
N THR A 190 -18.61 15.43 3.07
CA THR A 190 -19.91 14.73 2.99
C THR A 190 -20.05 13.60 4.01
N ILE A 191 -18.94 13.03 4.49
CA ILE A 191 -18.91 12.05 5.57
C ILE A 191 -18.17 12.62 6.77
N SER A 192 -18.57 12.20 7.97
CA SER A 192 -17.92 12.63 9.22
C SER A 192 -16.47 12.15 9.31
N SER A 193 -15.66 12.83 10.13
CA SER A 193 -14.29 12.41 10.45
C SER A 193 -14.25 10.97 10.98
N ALA A 194 -15.17 10.61 11.89
CA ALA A 194 -15.32 9.23 12.36
C ALA A 194 -15.58 8.23 11.23
N ALA A 195 -16.50 8.53 10.30
CA ALA A 195 -16.78 7.66 9.17
C ALA A 195 -15.56 7.51 8.23
N SER A 196 -14.82 8.60 7.98
CA SER A 196 -13.58 8.58 7.21
C SER A 196 -12.53 7.67 7.85
N ILE A 197 -12.27 7.81 9.16
CA ILE A 197 -11.28 6.98 9.88
C ILE A 197 -11.65 5.49 9.85
N TRP A 198 -12.94 5.16 10.05
CA TRP A 198 -13.40 3.77 9.95
C TRP A 198 -13.25 3.21 8.55
N ALA A 199 -13.60 3.98 7.51
CA ALA A 199 -13.43 3.55 6.12
C ALA A 199 -11.95 3.30 5.80
N ILE A 200 -11.06 4.23 6.16
CA ILE A 200 -9.61 4.04 5.96
C ILE A 200 -9.08 2.84 6.74
N LEU A 201 -9.55 2.60 7.97
CA LEU A 201 -9.17 1.41 8.74
C LEU A 201 -9.52 0.11 8.00
N VAL A 202 -10.75 -0.01 7.49
CA VAL A 202 -11.18 -1.18 6.72
C VAL A 202 -10.30 -1.37 5.49
N LEU A 203 -10.03 -0.28 4.76
CA LEU A 203 -9.18 -0.31 3.57
C LEU A 203 -7.74 -0.72 3.92
N ASP A 204 -7.16 -0.17 4.99
CA ASP A 204 -5.80 -0.51 5.42
C ASP A 204 -5.70 -1.98 5.83
N VAL A 205 -6.67 -2.50 6.59
CA VAL A 205 -6.68 -3.93 6.97
C VAL A 205 -6.74 -4.80 5.72
N ALA A 206 -7.56 -4.45 4.72
CA ALA A 206 -7.66 -5.18 3.47
C ALA A 206 -6.36 -5.10 2.63
N ALA A 207 -5.76 -3.91 2.52
CA ALA A 207 -4.59 -3.63 1.70
C ALA A 207 -3.26 -4.11 2.32
N LYS A 208 -3.20 -4.26 3.65
CA LYS A 208 -1.97 -4.60 4.38
C LYS A 208 -2.04 -6.02 4.95
N VAL A 209 -3.00 -6.28 5.84
CA VAL A 209 -3.13 -7.59 6.51
C VAL A 209 -3.74 -8.63 5.58
N GLY A 210 -4.92 -8.33 5.01
CA GLY A 210 -5.62 -9.25 4.10
C GLY A 210 -4.79 -9.55 2.86
N TYR A 211 -4.18 -8.52 2.26
CA TYR A 211 -3.23 -8.68 1.16
C TYR A 211 -2.00 -9.50 1.56
N GLY A 212 -1.33 -9.19 2.67
CA GLY A 212 -0.12 -9.90 3.08
C GLY A 212 -0.34 -11.39 3.32
N LEU A 213 -1.47 -11.77 3.95
CA LEU A 213 -1.85 -13.17 4.12
C LEU A 213 -2.12 -13.87 2.77
N LEU A 214 -2.87 -13.22 1.88
CA LEU A 214 -3.23 -13.80 0.58
C LEU A 214 -2.03 -13.91 -0.37
N VAL A 215 -1.11 -12.94 -0.36
CA VAL A 215 0.15 -13.04 -1.11
C VAL A 215 0.95 -14.25 -0.63
N GLY A 216 1.05 -14.46 0.68
CA GLY A 216 1.74 -15.62 1.26
C GLY A 216 1.17 -16.94 0.76
N GLU A 217 -0.16 -17.08 0.72
CA GLU A 217 -0.81 -18.29 0.19
C GLU A 217 -0.63 -18.46 -1.32
N ARG A 218 -0.71 -17.37 -2.10
CA ARG A 218 -0.48 -17.39 -3.56
C ARG A 218 0.97 -17.74 -3.90
N LEU A 219 1.94 -17.25 -3.11
CA LEU A 219 3.35 -17.53 -3.34
C LEU A 219 3.71 -19.00 -3.15
N LYS A 220 3.00 -19.76 -2.31
CA LYS A 220 3.20 -21.21 -2.18
C LYS A 220 3.01 -21.95 -3.50
N THR A 221 2.12 -21.49 -4.39
CA THR A 221 1.95 -22.12 -5.71
C THR A 221 3.11 -21.84 -6.66
N ALA A 222 3.80 -20.70 -6.47
CA ALA A 222 4.94 -20.31 -7.29
C ALA A 222 6.30 -20.67 -6.65
N GLU A 223 6.32 -21.18 -5.42
CA GLU A 223 7.52 -21.53 -4.66
C GLU A 223 8.46 -22.46 -5.43
N PRO A 224 7.99 -23.57 -6.06
CA PRO A 224 8.88 -24.44 -6.82
C PRO A 224 9.50 -23.75 -8.04
N GLU A 225 8.80 -22.77 -8.64
CA GLU A 225 9.36 -21.99 -9.74
C GLU A 225 10.45 -21.03 -9.24
N LEU A 226 10.21 -20.36 -8.11
CA LEU A 226 11.19 -19.46 -7.50
C LEU A 226 12.46 -20.19 -7.06
N GLU A 227 12.33 -21.35 -6.41
CA GLU A 227 13.48 -22.16 -6.00
C GLU A 227 14.33 -22.61 -7.19
N ARG A 228 13.70 -23.08 -8.27
CA ARG A 228 14.41 -23.43 -9.51
C ARG A 228 15.14 -22.25 -10.12
N ARG A 229 14.56 -21.04 -10.06
CA ARG A 229 15.19 -19.82 -10.59
C ARG A 229 16.34 -19.34 -9.69
N GLU A 230 16.19 -19.43 -8.38
CA GLU A 230 17.24 -19.12 -7.42
C GLU A 230 18.46 -20.04 -7.62
N ALA A 231 18.22 -21.36 -7.73
CA ALA A 231 19.27 -22.33 -8.02
C ALA A 231 20.01 -22.02 -9.33
N ARG A 232 19.30 -21.61 -10.38
CA ARG A 232 19.90 -21.19 -11.66
C ARG A 232 20.70 -19.89 -11.60
N ARG A 233 20.45 -19.02 -10.63
CA ARG A 233 21.23 -17.78 -10.44
C ARG A 233 22.54 -18.00 -9.70
N LEU A 234 22.56 -19.02 -8.84
CA LEU A 234 23.72 -19.37 -8.01
C LEU A 234 24.69 -20.33 -8.72
N ALA A 235 24.23 -20.99 -9.79
CA ALA A 235 25.04 -21.81 -10.70
C ALA A 235 25.71 -20.95 -11.78
#